data_AF-A0A0L9UTM6-F1
#
_entry.id   AF-A0A0L9UTM6-F1
#
_cell.length_a   1.000
_cell.length_b   1.000
_cell.length_c   1.000
_cell.angle_alpha   90.00
_cell.angle_beta   90.00
_cell.angle_gamma   90.00
#
_symmetry.space_group_name_H-M   'P 1'
#
loop_
_entity.id
_entity.type
_entity.pdbx_description
1 polymer ?
#
loop_
_entity_poly.entity_id
_entity_poly.type
_entity_poly.pdbx_seq_one_letter_code
_entity_poly.pdbx_strand_id
1 'polypeptide(L)'
;MNIEECTCEILKYLDKIWGSLSSSDVAELCKVAFLPVANGTRLVTADALFARLMINLSPFAFELPTAYLPFVKILKDLGLQDMLTLSAAKGLLLHLQKACGYQRLNPNELRAVMEILNFICDQIVEGNTLNGSNWKSEAIVPDDGCRLVHSGSCVYVDSYGSRYVKCIDTSRIRFVHADLPERVCIMLGIKKLSDIVVEELDEDHVLQTLGSLGSVLLVTLKQKLSSKSLQTAVWTIVKSMGSYIPAFNSFSLDTIECILNSTAEKMQFVKCLKTKFLLLPNLVDVTRAGKDFSIPGWKNDSAHQTLYFLNQSRSCILVAEPPTYISLFDLIAIIVSQVLGSPIILPVGPLFGCPEGSEIAVVNVLKLCSDKKEVEPINGSSNMVGKEILPQDARLVQFHPLRPFYSGEIVAWRSQQGEKLKYGRVWEDVRPSAGQALYRIKIEVAQGDTQFFLSSQVFSFKSVSASSPLKETLVHDSPLLSSNMPSVDFPESSSGRGESYSQVQPVREQSGKVSSAELVQAVNEILSAAGIKMDVEKQALLQRTLNLQENLRESQAALVLEQEKVEKATKEADTAKAAWICRICLSSEVDITIVPCGHVLCRRCSSAVSRCPFCRLQVTKAIRIYRP
;
A
#
# COMPACT_ATOMS: atom_id res chain seq x y z
N MET A 1 -18.76 -18.56 -13.44
CA MET A 1 -18.89 -18.82 -11.99
C MET A 1 -17.67 -18.22 -11.33
N ASN A 2 -17.87 -17.23 -10.45
CA ASN A 2 -16.80 -16.50 -9.77
C ASN A 2 -16.30 -17.33 -8.57
N ILE A 3 -15.03 -17.15 -8.17
CA ILE A 3 -14.42 -17.92 -7.05
C ILE A 3 -15.20 -17.74 -5.73
N GLU A 4 -15.72 -16.53 -5.51
CA GLU A 4 -16.56 -16.21 -4.35
C GLU A 4 -17.90 -16.94 -4.38
N GLU A 5 -18.52 -17.09 -5.56
CA GLU A 5 -19.78 -17.83 -5.72
C GLU A 5 -19.59 -19.32 -5.40
N CYS A 6 -18.50 -19.91 -5.90
CA CYS A 6 -18.15 -21.30 -5.58
C CYS A 6 -17.94 -21.48 -4.07
N THR A 7 -17.23 -20.54 -3.42
CA THR A 7 -16.99 -20.61 -1.98
C THR A 7 -18.27 -20.45 -1.18
N CYS A 8 -19.18 -19.56 -1.60
CA CYS A 8 -20.51 -19.43 -1.01
C CYS A 8 -21.30 -20.75 -1.10
N GLU A 9 -21.25 -21.48 -2.21
CA GLU A 9 -21.90 -22.79 -2.30
C GLU A 9 -21.27 -23.83 -1.36
N ILE A 10 -19.94 -23.82 -1.20
CA ILE A 10 -19.24 -24.65 -0.21
C ILE A 10 -19.71 -24.32 1.21
N LEU A 11 -19.79 -23.03 1.56
CA LEU A 11 -20.25 -22.59 2.88
C LEU A 11 -21.72 -22.94 3.13
N LYS A 12 -22.59 -22.84 2.12
CA LYS A 12 -23.99 -23.31 2.21
C LYS A 12 -24.08 -24.81 2.47
N TYR A 13 -23.19 -25.59 1.87
CA TYR A 13 -23.13 -27.03 2.11
C TYR A 13 -22.64 -27.33 3.53
N LEU A 14 -21.59 -26.63 3.98
CA LEU A 14 -21.08 -26.76 5.35
C LEU A 14 -22.13 -26.36 6.39
N ASP A 15 -22.91 -25.30 6.16
CA ASP A 15 -23.99 -24.86 7.06
C ASP A 15 -25.06 -25.94 7.27
N LYS A 16 -25.40 -26.69 6.21
CA LYS A 16 -26.37 -27.80 6.29
C LYS A 16 -25.86 -28.99 7.10
N ILE A 17 -24.56 -29.23 7.09
CA ILE A 17 -23.93 -30.43 7.65
C ILE A 17 -23.22 -30.15 8.98
N TRP A 18 -23.08 -28.87 9.36
CA TRP A 18 -22.28 -28.42 10.51
C TRP A 18 -22.60 -29.17 11.81
N GLY A 19 -23.89 -29.36 12.11
CA GLY A 19 -24.34 -30.08 13.31
C GLY A 19 -24.06 -31.59 13.33
N SER A 20 -23.60 -32.16 12.22
CA SER A 20 -23.28 -33.59 12.08
C SER A 20 -21.78 -33.90 12.00
N LEU A 21 -20.92 -32.86 11.95
CA LEU A 21 -19.47 -33.01 11.90
C LEU A 21 -18.92 -33.38 13.28
N SER A 22 -17.90 -34.25 13.31
CA SER A 22 -17.19 -34.55 14.56
C SER A 22 -16.23 -33.41 14.93
N SER A 23 -15.84 -33.33 16.21
CA SER A 23 -14.83 -32.36 16.66
C SER A 23 -13.47 -32.55 15.97
N SER A 24 -13.16 -33.76 15.51
CA SER A 24 -11.96 -34.05 14.71
C SER A 24 -12.06 -33.45 13.31
N ASP A 25 -13.22 -33.52 12.67
CA ASP A 25 -13.42 -32.99 11.32
C ASP A 25 -13.34 -31.45 11.32
N VAL A 26 -13.92 -30.82 12.34
CA VAL A 26 -13.83 -29.36 12.53
C VAL A 26 -12.38 -28.93 12.73
N ALA A 27 -11.59 -29.66 13.52
CA ALA A 27 -10.19 -29.34 13.75
C ALA A 27 -9.32 -29.47 12.49
N GLU A 28 -9.61 -30.42 11.60
CA GLU A 28 -8.95 -30.51 10.29
C GLU A 28 -9.42 -29.37 9.36
N LEU A 29 -10.70 -29.04 9.34
CA LEU A 29 -11.24 -27.91 8.56
C LEU A 29 -10.62 -26.56 8.97
N CYS A 30 -10.36 -26.34 10.26
CA CYS A 30 -9.69 -25.12 10.74
C CYS A 30 -8.30 -24.91 10.12
N LYS A 31 -7.61 -25.97 9.70
CA LYS A 31 -6.27 -25.90 9.09
C LYS A 31 -6.30 -25.61 7.59
N VAL A 32 -7.46 -25.76 6.94
CA VAL A 32 -7.57 -25.65 5.48
C VAL A 32 -7.73 -24.19 5.07
N ALA A 33 -6.84 -23.74 4.18
CA ALA A 33 -6.97 -22.44 3.53
C ALA A 33 -7.89 -22.55 2.29
N PHE A 34 -9.18 -22.24 2.45
CA PHE A 34 -10.17 -22.31 1.36
C PHE A 34 -11.00 -21.03 1.17
N LEU A 35 -10.82 -20.02 2.03
CA LEU A 35 -11.58 -18.78 1.96
C LEU A 35 -10.85 -17.76 1.09
N PRO A 36 -11.41 -17.32 -0.05
CA PRO A 36 -10.74 -16.38 -0.93
C PRO A 36 -10.88 -14.95 -0.38
N VAL A 37 -9.74 -14.27 -0.28
CA VAL A 37 -9.58 -12.90 0.23
C VAL A 37 -8.76 -12.06 -0.74
N ALA A 38 -8.66 -10.76 -0.46
CA ALA A 38 -7.91 -9.79 -1.27
C ALA A 38 -8.28 -9.90 -2.76
N ASN A 39 -9.58 -9.75 -3.04
CA ASN A 39 -10.13 -9.79 -4.39
C ASN A 39 -9.94 -11.15 -5.12
N GLY A 40 -9.81 -12.25 -4.35
CA GLY A 40 -9.63 -13.61 -4.88
C GLY A 40 -8.18 -13.99 -5.20
N THR A 41 -7.21 -13.19 -4.76
CA THR A 41 -5.78 -13.47 -5.00
C THR A 41 -5.20 -14.54 -4.10
N ARG A 42 -5.79 -14.75 -2.91
CA ARG A 42 -5.27 -15.67 -1.90
C ARG A 42 -6.39 -16.46 -1.27
N LEU A 43 -6.11 -17.72 -0.94
CA LEU A 43 -6.93 -18.53 -0.07
C LEU A 43 -6.32 -18.49 1.34
N VAL A 44 -7.14 -18.22 2.34
CA VAL A 44 -6.72 -18.16 3.75
C VAL A 44 -7.60 -19.07 4.61
N THR A 45 -7.06 -19.41 5.77
CA THR A 45 -7.77 -20.03 6.89
C THR A 45 -8.66 -19.01 7.61
N ALA A 46 -9.65 -19.49 8.38
CA ALA A 46 -10.61 -18.61 9.06
C ALA A 46 -9.99 -17.79 10.21
N ASP A 47 -8.87 -18.23 10.80
CA ASP A 47 -8.14 -17.54 11.87
C ASP A 47 -7.45 -16.25 11.42
N ALA A 48 -7.18 -16.11 10.11
CA ALA A 48 -6.65 -14.90 9.49
C ALA A 48 -7.74 -13.87 9.13
N LEU A 49 -9.02 -14.19 9.36
CA LEU A 49 -10.15 -13.32 9.07
C LEU A 49 -10.64 -12.58 10.32
N PHE A 50 -11.05 -11.33 10.09
CA PHE A 50 -11.66 -10.47 11.10
C PHE A 50 -13.03 -10.00 10.62
N ALA A 51 -14.05 -10.06 11.48
CA ALA A 51 -15.38 -9.55 11.13
C ALA A 51 -15.38 -8.04 10.91
N ARG A 52 -14.53 -7.31 11.64
CA ARG A 52 -14.24 -5.88 11.41
C ARG A 52 -12.76 -5.61 11.60
N LEU A 53 -12.11 -5.07 10.58
CA LEU A 53 -10.70 -4.72 10.63
C LEU A 53 -10.51 -3.25 10.23
N MET A 54 -10.17 -2.41 11.21
CA MET A 54 -10.01 -0.96 10.98
C MET A 54 -8.71 -0.59 10.23
N ILE A 55 -7.80 -1.55 10.07
CA ILE A 55 -6.44 -1.32 9.57
C ILE A 55 -6.12 -2.36 8.48
N ASN A 56 -5.50 -1.94 7.38
CA ASN A 56 -5.14 -2.86 6.31
C ASN A 56 -3.90 -3.71 6.70
N LEU A 57 -4.14 -4.95 7.12
CA LEU A 57 -3.08 -5.92 7.48
C LEU A 57 -2.72 -6.90 6.36
N SER A 58 -3.17 -6.64 5.13
CA SER A 58 -2.79 -7.45 3.97
C SER A 58 -1.27 -7.41 3.78
N PRO A 59 -0.58 -8.56 3.65
CA PRO A 59 -1.14 -9.84 3.21
C PRO A 59 -1.44 -10.88 4.30
N PHE A 60 -1.41 -10.51 5.59
CA PHE A 60 -1.44 -11.47 6.70
C PHE A 60 -2.82 -11.68 7.30
N ALA A 61 -3.61 -10.62 7.38
CA ALA A 61 -4.95 -10.64 7.96
C ALA A 61 -5.90 -9.79 7.11
N PHE A 62 -7.16 -10.22 7.05
CA PHE A 62 -8.15 -9.65 6.14
C PHE A 62 -9.49 -9.43 6.85
N GLU A 63 -10.20 -8.39 6.41
CA GLU A 63 -11.60 -8.21 6.78
C GLU A 63 -12.47 -9.23 6.03
N LEU A 64 -13.50 -9.72 6.70
CA LEU A 64 -14.45 -10.68 6.14
C LEU A 64 -15.22 -10.04 4.96
N PRO A 65 -15.13 -10.61 3.74
CA PRO A 65 -15.93 -10.15 2.62
C PRO A 65 -17.43 -10.18 2.92
N THR A 66 -18.16 -9.18 2.43
CA THR A 66 -19.61 -9.02 2.65
C THR A 66 -20.42 -10.24 2.20
N ALA A 67 -19.97 -10.93 1.16
CA ALA A 67 -20.56 -12.16 0.64
C ALA A 67 -20.62 -13.30 1.70
N TYR A 68 -19.71 -13.32 2.68
CA TYR A 68 -19.61 -14.38 3.68
C TYR A 68 -20.27 -14.03 5.02
N LEU A 69 -20.82 -12.82 5.17
CA LEU A 69 -21.53 -12.39 6.38
C LEU A 69 -22.65 -13.35 6.84
N PRO A 70 -23.42 -14.01 5.95
CA PRO A 70 -24.43 -14.98 6.37
C PRO A 70 -23.86 -16.19 7.14
N PHE A 71 -22.59 -16.54 6.91
CA PHE A 71 -21.94 -17.74 7.45
C PHE A 71 -21.04 -17.47 8.66
N VAL A 72 -21.15 -16.29 9.28
CA VAL A 72 -20.30 -15.87 10.42
C VAL A 72 -20.32 -16.86 11.57
N LYS A 73 -21.43 -17.55 11.83
CA LYS A 73 -21.51 -18.54 12.93
C LYS A 73 -20.51 -19.68 12.74
N ILE A 74 -20.52 -20.30 11.56
CA ILE A 74 -19.58 -21.36 11.17
C ILE A 74 -18.15 -20.84 11.17
N LEU A 75 -17.96 -19.65 10.61
CA LEU A 75 -16.62 -19.06 10.52
C LEU A 75 -16.05 -18.75 11.91
N LYS A 76 -16.87 -18.36 12.89
CA LYS A 76 -16.45 -18.19 14.29
C LYS A 76 -15.99 -19.51 14.91
N ASP A 77 -16.71 -20.60 14.66
CA ASP A 77 -16.31 -21.94 15.11
C ASP A 77 -14.99 -22.39 14.46
N LEU A 78 -14.71 -21.92 13.23
CA LEU A 78 -13.46 -22.17 12.50
C LEU A 78 -12.30 -21.24 12.90
N GLY A 79 -12.53 -20.20 13.70
CA GLY A 79 -11.48 -19.30 14.19
C GLY A 79 -11.60 -17.82 13.78
N LEU A 80 -12.68 -17.40 13.11
CA LEU A 80 -12.94 -15.99 12.78
C LEU A 80 -12.95 -15.13 14.05
N GLN A 81 -12.16 -14.07 14.02
CA GLN A 81 -12.09 -13.11 15.13
C GLN A 81 -13.05 -11.93 14.90
N ASP A 82 -13.64 -11.40 15.96
CA ASP A 82 -14.56 -10.25 15.82
C ASP A 82 -13.80 -8.95 15.52
N MET A 83 -12.73 -8.68 16.27
CA MET A 83 -11.86 -7.51 16.14
C MET A 83 -10.41 -7.88 16.46
N LEU A 84 -9.47 -7.10 15.94
CA LEU A 84 -8.06 -7.26 16.26
C LEU A 84 -7.81 -6.94 17.74
N THR A 85 -7.33 -7.93 18.49
CA THR A 85 -6.96 -7.77 19.91
C THR A 85 -5.45 -7.63 20.07
N LEU A 86 -5.00 -7.09 21.21
CA LEU A 86 -3.57 -6.99 21.54
C LEU A 86 -2.87 -8.36 21.50
N SER A 87 -3.50 -9.41 22.02
CA SER A 87 -2.95 -10.77 22.01
C SER A 87 -2.87 -11.35 20.60
N ALA A 88 -3.90 -11.14 19.77
CA ALA A 88 -3.89 -11.56 18.37
C ALA A 88 -2.80 -10.85 17.56
N ALA A 89 -2.67 -9.53 17.71
CA ALA A 89 -1.61 -8.73 17.06
C ALA A 89 -0.20 -9.25 17.43
N LYS A 90 0.02 -9.58 18.71
CA LYS A 90 1.27 -10.19 19.18
C LYS A 90 1.51 -11.58 18.58
N GLY A 91 0.48 -12.41 18.58
CA GLY A 91 0.52 -13.75 17.98
C GLY A 91 0.85 -13.71 16.49
N LEU A 92 0.28 -12.74 15.75
CA LEU A 92 0.59 -12.51 14.35
C LEU A 92 2.07 -12.19 14.15
N LEU A 93 2.65 -11.22 14.88
CA LEU A 93 4.07 -10.90 14.75
C LEU A 93 4.99 -12.10 15.05
N LEU A 94 4.66 -12.89 16.08
CA LEU A 94 5.39 -14.11 16.44
C LEU A 94 5.31 -15.18 15.36
N HIS A 95 4.12 -15.41 14.80
CA HIS A 95 3.94 -16.34 13.68
C HIS A 95 4.68 -15.86 12.43
N LEU A 96 4.66 -14.55 12.15
CA LEU A 96 5.39 -13.97 11.02
C LEU A 96 6.89 -14.10 11.17
N GLN A 97 7.45 -13.84 12.36
CA GLN A 97 8.88 -14.05 12.61
C GLN A 97 9.27 -15.52 12.39
N LYS A 98 8.42 -16.47 12.82
CA LYS A 98 8.65 -17.91 12.61
C LYS A 98 8.54 -18.31 11.13
N ALA A 99 7.53 -17.79 10.43
CA ALA A 99 7.26 -18.12 9.03
C ALA A 99 8.27 -17.48 8.06
N CYS A 100 8.63 -16.22 8.29
CA CYS A 100 9.61 -15.49 7.48
C CYS A 100 11.05 -15.86 7.85
N GLY A 101 11.30 -16.32 9.08
CA GLY A 101 12.65 -16.50 9.60
C GLY A 101 13.48 -15.22 9.48
N TYR A 102 14.75 -15.37 9.10
CA TYR A 102 15.67 -14.24 8.84
C TYR A 102 15.59 -13.69 7.40
N GLN A 103 14.50 -13.95 6.67
CA GLN A 103 14.32 -13.41 5.32
C GLN A 103 13.82 -11.97 5.34
N ARG A 104 14.08 -11.24 4.24
CA ARG A 104 13.67 -9.84 4.05
C ARG A 104 12.19 -9.78 3.70
N LEU A 105 11.43 -8.97 4.43
CA LEU A 105 10.03 -8.68 4.14
C LEU A 105 9.90 -7.90 2.84
N ASN A 106 8.87 -8.20 2.06
CA ASN A 106 8.50 -7.35 0.92
C ASN A 106 7.83 -6.04 1.38
N PRO A 107 7.65 -5.04 0.51
CA PRO A 107 7.05 -3.75 0.89
C PRO A 107 5.64 -3.84 1.51
N ASN A 108 4.81 -4.78 1.04
CA ASN A 108 3.45 -4.98 1.57
C ASN A 108 3.48 -5.61 2.97
N GLU A 109 4.37 -6.58 3.17
CA GLU A 109 4.61 -7.25 4.45
C GLU A 109 5.18 -6.28 5.48
N LEU A 110 6.16 -5.46 5.10
CA LEU A 110 6.73 -4.42 5.95
C LEU A 110 5.66 -3.39 6.37
N ARG A 111 4.84 -2.91 5.43
CA ARG A 111 3.72 -2.01 5.73
C ARG A 111 2.78 -2.62 6.76
N ALA A 112 2.36 -3.86 6.55
CA ALA A 112 1.46 -4.55 7.49
C ALA A 112 2.10 -4.70 8.89
N VAL A 113 3.40 -5.01 8.99
CA VAL A 113 4.12 -5.06 10.27
C VAL A 113 4.13 -3.69 10.97
N MET A 114 4.39 -2.61 10.23
CA MET A 114 4.37 -1.25 10.80
C MET A 114 2.99 -0.87 11.35
N GLU A 115 1.93 -1.22 10.63
CA GLU A 115 0.55 -1.01 11.07
C GLU A 115 0.22 -1.82 12.34
N ILE A 116 0.66 -3.07 12.44
CA ILE A 116 0.49 -3.89 13.65
C ILE A 116 1.22 -3.24 14.84
N LEU A 117 2.44 -2.74 14.64
CA LEU A 117 3.22 -2.10 15.70
C LEU A 117 2.57 -0.80 16.18
N ASN A 118 2.07 0.04 15.28
CA ASN A 118 1.31 1.23 15.64
C ASN A 118 0.05 0.88 16.44
N PHE A 119 -0.74 -0.10 15.97
CA PHE A 119 -1.93 -0.57 16.68
C PHE A 119 -1.61 -1.05 18.10
N ILE A 120 -0.55 -1.85 18.27
CA ILE A 120 -0.11 -2.32 19.59
C ILE A 120 0.23 -1.13 20.50
N CYS A 121 0.94 -0.12 19.99
CA CYS A 121 1.29 1.07 20.75
C CYS A 121 0.07 1.90 21.16
N ASP A 122 -0.85 2.15 20.23
CA ASP A 122 -2.05 2.95 20.50
C ASP A 122 -2.94 2.28 21.57
N GLN A 123 -3.11 0.96 21.49
CA GLN A 123 -3.86 0.19 22.50
C GLN A 123 -3.19 0.17 23.88
N ILE A 124 -1.85 0.19 23.95
CA ILE A 124 -1.13 0.27 25.23
C ILE A 124 -1.32 1.64 25.88
N VAL A 125 -1.34 2.71 25.09
CA VAL A 125 -1.56 4.08 25.56
C VAL A 125 -2.98 4.26 26.09
N GLU A 126 -3.99 3.74 25.39
CA GLU A 126 -5.39 3.82 25.80
C GLU A 126 -5.72 2.89 26.99
N GLY A 127 -5.06 1.74 27.08
CA GLY A 127 -5.43 0.66 27.99
C GLY A 127 -4.93 0.78 29.43
N ASN A 128 -4.06 1.74 29.78
CA ASN A 128 -3.46 1.91 31.13
C ASN A 128 -2.91 0.60 31.77
N THR A 129 -2.61 -0.43 30.98
CA THR A 129 -2.18 -1.74 31.48
C THR A 129 -0.68 -1.72 31.73
N LEU A 130 -0.30 -1.16 32.88
CA LEU A 130 1.06 -1.10 33.44
C LEU A 130 1.69 -2.47 33.77
N ASN A 131 1.13 -3.60 33.33
CA ASN A 131 1.76 -4.92 33.46
C ASN A 131 2.80 -5.17 32.33
N GLY A 132 3.59 -4.15 31.99
CA GLY A 132 4.40 -4.07 30.77
C GLY A 132 5.89 -4.42 30.92
N SER A 133 6.32 -5.02 32.03
CA SER A 133 7.74 -5.31 32.28
C SER A 133 8.33 -6.42 31.40
N ASN A 134 7.55 -7.45 31.04
CA ASN A 134 8.06 -8.55 30.20
C ASN A 134 8.08 -8.23 28.70
N TRP A 135 7.31 -7.24 28.23
CA TRP A 135 7.13 -6.99 26.79
C TRP A 135 8.31 -6.26 26.12
N LYS A 136 8.99 -5.37 26.85
CA LYS A 136 10.01 -4.46 26.29
C LYS A 136 11.17 -5.20 25.59
N SER A 137 11.49 -6.41 26.04
CA SER A 137 12.63 -7.18 25.50
C SER A 137 12.23 -8.27 24.50
N GLU A 138 10.95 -8.64 24.43
CA GLU A 138 10.46 -9.74 23.58
C GLU A 138 9.70 -9.28 22.34
N ALA A 139 9.40 -7.98 22.23
CA ALA A 139 8.72 -7.42 21.07
C ALA A 139 9.50 -7.69 19.77
N ILE A 140 8.77 -7.89 18.68
CA ILE A 140 9.36 -8.18 17.37
C ILE A 140 9.27 -6.91 16.53
N VAL A 141 10.39 -6.49 15.95
CA VAL A 141 10.52 -5.27 15.16
C VAL A 141 11.27 -5.54 13.87
N PRO A 142 11.03 -4.78 12.79
CA PRO A 142 11.83 -4.84 11.59
C PRO A 142 13.18 -4.13 11.79
N ASP A 143 14.28 -4.79 11.41
CA ASP A 143 15.60 -4.16 11.29
C ASP A 143 15.75 -3.31 10.02
N ASP A 144 16.88 -2.64 9.88
CA ASP A 144 17.29 -1.86 8.70
C ASP A 144 17.33 -2.69 7.40
N GLY A 145 17.52 -4.01 7.52
CA GLY A 145 17.43 -4.98 6.44
C GLY A 145 16.00 -5.42 6.10
N CYS A 146 14.97 -4.86 6.74
CA CYS A 146 13.57 -5.26 6.69
C CYS A 146 13.34 -6.73 7.14
N ARG A 147 14.05 -7.20 8.17
CA ARG A 147 13.90 -8.54 8.75
C ARG A 147 13.30 -8.46 10.15
N LEU A 148 12.49 -9.45 10.51
CA LEU A 148 11.84 -9.49 11.83
C LEU A 148 12.79 -10.05 12.90
N VAL A 149 13.07 -9.21 13.90
CA VAL A 149 14.06 -9.49 14.96
C VAL A 149 13.52 -9.03 16.31
N HIS A 150 14.14 -9.48 17.41
CA HIS A 150 13.73 -9.04 18.74
C HIS A 150 14.18 -7.59 19.01
N SER A 151 13.33 -6.81 19.68
CA SER A 151 13.56 -5.42 20.07
C SER A 151 14.86 -5.25 20.85
N GLY A 152 15.18 -6.19 21.73
CA GLY A 152 16.41 -6.18 22.53
C GLY A 152 17.71 -6.34 21.72
N SER A 153 17.63 -6.79 20.47
CA SER A 153 18.77 -6.93 19.56
C SER A 153 18.99 -5.72 18.65
N CYS A 154 18.09 -4.72 18.71
CA CYS A 154 18.13 -3.54 17.85
C CYS A 154 18.37 -2.27 18.64
N VAL A 155 18.83 -1.27 17.90
CA VAL A 155 19.08 0.09 18.38
C VAL A 155 18.34 1.06 17.47
N TYR A 156 17.66 2.05 18.02
CA TYR A 156 17.09 3.12 17.21
C TYR A 156 17.98 4.36 17.27
N VAL A 157 18.06 5.09 16.15
CA VAL A 157 18.81 6.34 16.08
C VAL A 157 17.97 7.43 16.71
N ASP A 158 18.35 7.85 17.92
CA ASP A 158 17.74 8.98 18.59
C ASP A 158 18.29 10.31 18.05
N SER A 159 17.65 11.41 18.43
CA SER A 159 18.04 12.75 17.98
C SER A 159 19.50 13.09 18.28
N TYR A 160 20.03 12.67 19.44
CA TYR A 160 21.44 12.85 19.78
C TYR A 160 22.33 11.90 18.96
N GLY A 161 21.96 10.63 18.88
CA GLY A 161 22.67 9.61 18.12
C GLY A 161 22.87 9.94 16.64
N SER A 162 21.86 10.57 16.01
CA SER A 162 21.87 10.96 14.59
C SER A 162 23.11 11.77 14.15
N ARG A 163 23.75 12.47 15.10
CA ARG A 163 24.89 13.37 14.86
C ARG A 163 26.18 12.65 14.50
N TYR A 164 26.39 11.47 15.09
CA TYR A 164 27.64 10.72 14.94
C TYR A 164 27.43 9.36 14.27
N VAL A 165 26.22 9.02 13.80
CA VAL A 165 25.98 7.77 13.02
C VAL A 165 26.95 7.62 11.85
N LYS A 166 27.34 8.73 11.23
CA LYS A 166 28.31 8.73 10.11
C LYS A 166 29.76 8.49 10.55
N CYS A 167 30.08 8.79 11.81
CA CYS A 167 31.41 8.69 12.39
C CYS A 167 31.70 7.32 13.03
N ILE A 168 30.71 6.43 13.07
CA ILE A 168 30.82 5.09 13.65
C ILE A 168 30.78 3.99 12.58
N ASP A 169 31.43 2.87 12.87
CA ASP A 169 31.27 1.63 12.13
C ASP A 169 29.95 0.97 12.54
N THR A 170 29.00 1.02 11.62
CA THR A 170 27.66 0.45 11.79
C THR A 170 27.62 -1.07 11.63
N SER A 171 28.71 -1.71 11.20
CA SER A 171 28.73 -3.16 10.93
C SER A 171 28.39 -4.03 12.14
N ARG A 172 28.64 -3.52 13.35
CA ARG A 172 28.41 -4.20 14.63
C ARG A 172 27.11 -3.80 15.33
N ILE A 173 26.39 -2.81 14.79
CA ILE A 173 25.19 -2.25 15.40
C ILE A 173 24.02 -2.56 14.48
N ARG A 174 23.02 -3.29 14.99
CA ARG A 174 21.78 -3.54 14.24
C ARG A 174 20.81 -2.40 14.51
N PHE A 175 20.43 -1.69 13.45
CA PHE A 175 19.46 -0.62 13.55
C PHE A 175 18.04 -1.14 13.33
N VAL A 176 17.09 -0.49 13.98
CA VAL A 176 15.67 -0.61 13.63
C VAL A 176 15.44 0.06 12.27
N HIS A 177 14.44 -0.42 11.54
CA HIS A 177 14.01 0.19 10.29
C HIS A 177 13.72 1.70 10.45
N ALA A 178 14.22 2.52 9.51
CA ALA A 178 14.20 3.98 9.59
C ALA A 178 12.78 4.59 9.66
N ASP A 179 11.79 3.93 9.05
CA ASP A 179 10.40 4.39 9.06
C ASP A 179 9.66 4.05 10.37
N LEU A 180 10.28 3.34 11.33
CA LEU A 180 9.62 3.07 12.61
C LEU A 180 9.60 4.36 13.46
N PRO A 181 8.43 4.85 13.90
CA PRO A 181 8.35 6.09 14.66
C PRO A 181 9.05 6.01 16.02
N GLU A 182 9.72 7.10 16.44
CA GLU A 182 10.42 7.16 17.73
C GLU A 182 9.50 6.84 18.93
N ARG A 183 8.23 7.27 18.88
CA ARG A 183 7.22 6.94 19.91
C ARG A 183 7.07 5.43 20.10
N VAL A 184 7.11 4.67 19.00
CA VAL A 184 6.97 3.21 19.00
C VAL A 184 8.25 2.59 19.55
N CYS A 185 9.42 3.08 19.14
CA CYS A 185 10.71 2.63 19.68
C CYS A 185 10.79 2.75 21.21
N ILE A 186 10.38 3.90 21.76
CA ILE A 186 10.38 4.16 23.20
C ILE A 186 9.39 3.23 23.93
N MET A 187 8.18 3.07 23.39
CA MET A 187 7.15 2.19 23.98
C MET A 187 7.55 0.72 23.98
N LEU A 188 8.22 0.28 22.91
CA LEU A 188 8.76 -1.08 22.81
C LEU A 188 10.06 -1.26 23.61
N GLY A 189 10.60 -0.23 24.26
CA GLY A 189 11.80 -0.33 25.08
C GLY A 189 13.08 -0.61 24.29
N ILE A 190 13.12 -0.21 23.02
CA ILE A 190 14.31 -0.33 22.17
C ILE A 190 15.37 0.64 22.70
N LYS A 191 16.62 0.18 22.79
CA LYS A 191 17.73 1.01 23.26
C LYS A 191 18.04 2.13 22.27
N LYS A 192 18.43 3.29 22.79
CA LYS A 192 18.90 4.43 21.99
C LYS A 192 20.34 4.20 21.55
N LEU A 193 20.70 4.78 20.41
CA LEU A 193 22.11 4.79 19.99
C LEU A 193 22.97 5.56 21.01
N SER A 194 22.46 6.67 21.55
CA SER A 194 23.11 7.46 22.60
C SER A 194 23.32 6.77 23.94
N ASP A 195 22.62 5.66 24.20
CA ASP A 195 22.80 4.87 25.43
C ASP A 195 23.88 3.78 25.26
N ILE A 196 24.27 3.46 24.01
CA ILE A 196 25.17 2.34 23.70
C ILE A 196 26.52 2.83 23.19
N VAL A 197 26.54 3.94 22.45
CA VAL A 197 27.77 4.56 21.94
C VAL A 197 28.12 5.77 22.76
N VAL A 198 29.33 5.77 23.33
CA VAL A 198 29.88 6.89 24.10
C VAL A 198 31.04 7.49 23.32
N GLU A 199 31.07 8.82 23.22
CA GLU A 199 32.21 9.55 22.70
C GLU A 199 33.16 9.87 23.85
N GLU A 200 34.43 9.46 23.73
CA GLU A 200 35.49 9.74 24.68
C GLU A 200 36.64 10.50 24.00
N LEU A 201 37.40 11.26 24.80
CA LEU A 201 38.60 11.92 24.33
C LEU A 201 39.71 10.88 24.13
N ASP A 202 40.50 11.05 23.08
CA ASP A 202 41.65 10.19 22.87
C ASP A 202 42.72 10.45 23.96
N GLU A 203 42.96 9.46 24.84
CA GLU A 203 43.91 9.59 25.96
C GLU A 203 45.34 9.92 25.49
N ASP A 204 45.69 9.53 24.26
CA ASP A 204 47.01 9.77 23.67
C ASP A 204 47.21 11.23 23.19
N HIS A 205 46.16 12.05 23.19
CA HIS A 205 46.19 13.42 22.67
C HIS A 205 46.21 14.48 23.78
N VAL A 206 47.32 15.22 23.89
CA VAL A 206 47.47 16.31 24.86
C VAL A 206 46.65 17.54 24.43
N LEU A 207 45.65 17.90 25.24
CA LEU A 207 44.81 19.08 25.02
C LEU A 207 45.60 20.39 25.27
N GLN A 208 45.71 21.23 24.24
CA GLN A 208 46.25 22.59 24.35
C GLN A 208 45.10 23.59 24.44
N THR A 209 44.91 24.21 25.61
CA THR A 209 43.86 25.22 25.82
C THR A 209 44.25 26.57 25.22
N LEU A 210 43.26 27.28 24.68
CA LEU A 210 43.41 28.59 24.04
C LEU A 210 42.56 29.64 24.77
N GLY A 211 43.06 30.88 24.83
CA GLY A 211 42.30 32.02 25.38
C GLY A 211 41.33 32.66 24.38
N SER A 212 41.57 32.45 23.09
CA SER A 212 40.79 33.02 21.97
C SER A 212 40.80 32.08 20.77
N LEU A 213 39.72 32.10 20.00
CA LEU A 213 39.63 31.46 18.68
C LEU A 213 39.33 32.55 17.64
N GLY A 214 40.28 32.80 16.73
CA GLY A 214 40.20 33.93 15.80
C GLY A 214 40.13 35.27 16.53
N SER A 215 39.09 36.07 16.26
CA SER A 215 38.84 37.37 16.90
C SER A 215 38.02 37.30 18.19
N VAL A 216 37.53 36.12 18.57
CA VAL A 216 36.61 35.96 19.70
C VAL A 216 37.36 35.44 20.92
N LEU A 217 37.35 36.25 21.99
CA LEU A 217 37.88 35.87 23.30
C LEU A 217 36.89 34.97 24.04
N LEU A 218 37.40 33.94 24.72
CA LEU A 218 36.57 33.04 25.53
C LEU A 218 35.79 33.82 26.59
N VAL A 219 36.40 34.84 27.20
CA VAL A 219 35.79 35.69 28.23
C VAL A 219 34.56 36.43 27.69
N THR A 220 34.66 37.00 26.50
CA THR A 220 33.55 37.73 25.85
C THR A 220 32.38 36.79 25.53
N LEU A 221 32.68 35.58 25.07
CA LEU A 221 31.64 34.58 24.80
C LEU A 221 30.94 34.12 26.09
N LYS A 222 31.70 33.88 27.17
CA LYS A 222 31.14 33.52 28.48
C LYS A 222 30.23 34.62 29.02
N GLN A 223 30.66 35.88 28.92
CA GLN A 223 29.83 37.04 29.31
C GLN A 223 28.53 37.10 28.49
N LYS A 224 28.60 36.87 27.17
CA LYS A 224 27.43 36.81 26.30
C LYS A 224 26.45 35.70 26.67
N LEU A 225 26.94 34.48 26.93
CA LEU A 225 26.11 33.36 27.39
C LEU A 225 25.43 33.63 28.73
N SER A 226 26.08 34.41 29.61
CA SER A 226 25.54 34.85 30.90
C SER A 226 24.68 36.13 30.82
N SER A 227 24.50 36.71 29.64
CA SER A 227 23.73 37.94 29.46
C SER A 227 22.23 37.65 29.45
N LYS A 228 21.46 38.38 30.27
CA LYS A 228 19.99 38.25 30.36
C LYS A 228 19.29 38.48 29.02
N SER A 229 19.82 39.39 28.20
CA SER A 229 19.27 39.70 26.88
C SER A 229 19.31 38.47 25.96
N LEU A 230 20.47 37.81 25.89
CA LEU A 230 20.64 36.58 25.11
C LEU A 230 19.79 35.43 25.66
N GLN A 231 19.79 35.23 26.97
CA GLN A 231 19.01 34.17 27.62
C GLN A 231 17.50 34.30 27.31
N THR A 232 16.98 35.54 27.34
CA THR A 232 15.59 35.85 26.98
C THR A 232 15.33 35.63 25.48
N ALA A 233 16.27 36.02 24.61
CA ALA A 233 16.16 35.79 23.17
C ALA A 233 16.14 34.28 22.82
N VAL A 234 17.04 33.50 23.42
CA VAL A 234 17.08 32.04 23.26
C VAL A 234 15.80 31.40 23.80
N TRP A 235 15.32 31.82 24.98
CA TRP A 235 14.03 31.36 25.50
C TRP A 235 12.88 31.63 24.52
N THR A 236 12.87 32.79 23.86
CA THR A 236 11.80 33.17 22.92
C THR A 236 11.79 32.24 21.71
N ILE A 237 12.97 31.84 21.24
CA ILE A 237 13.15 30.84 20.17
C ILE A 237 12.72 29.45 20.65
N VAL A 238 13.16 29.02 21.84
CA VAL A 238 12.81 27.69 22.37
C VAL A 238 11.30 27.56 22.57
N LYS A 239 10.63 28.60 23.10
CA LYS A 239 9.18 28.61 23.30
C LYS A 239 8.41 28.61 21.99
N SER A 240 8.84 29.38 20.98
CA SER A 240 8.17 29.38 19.68
C SER A 240 8.31 28.04 18.96
N MET A 241 9.37 27.27 19.26
CA MET A 241 9.56 25.91 18.75
C MET A 241 8.83 24.81 19.56
N GLY A 242 8.15 25.16 20.66
CA GLY A 242 7.45 24.20 21.52
C GLY A 242 6.31 23.43 20.84
N SER A 243 5.76 23.95 19.73
CA SER A 243 4.79 23.23 18.90
C SER A 243 5.41 22.07 18.12
N TYR A 244 6.68 22.20 17.73
CA TYR A 244 7.40 21.18 16.95
C TYR A 244 8.16 20.21 17.86
N ILE A 245 8.66 20.70 19.00
CA ILE A 245 9.44 19.93 19.96
C ILE A 245 8.73 20.01 21.31
N PRO A 246 7.87 19.02 21.64
CA PRO A 246 7.08 19.03 22.87
C PRO A 246 7.93 19.12 24.14
N ALA A 247 9.17 18.61 24.11
CA ALA A 247 10.12 18.70 25.21
C ALA A 247 10.48 20.15 25.59
N PHE A 248 10.31 21.12 24.70
CA PHE A 248 10.56 22.53 24.99
C PHE A 248 9.47 23.18 25.83
N ASN A 249 8.25 22.61 25.84
CA ASN A 249 7.14 23.15 26.65
C ASN A 249 7.38 23.03 28.16
N SER A 250 8.29 22.15 28.60
CA SER A 250 8.66 22.00 30.01
C SER A 250 9.74 22.99 30.48
N PHE A 251 10.37 23.75 29.59
CA PHE A 251 11.43 24.68 29.98
C PHE A 251 10.87 25.99 30.54
N SER A 252 11.34 26.38 31.73
CA SER A 252 11.18 27.75 32.24
C SER A 252 12.33 28.65 31.79
N LEU A 253 12.15 29.97 31.89
CA LEU A 253 13.24 30.93 31.68
C LEU A 253 14.42 30.62 32.61
N ASP A 254 14.15 30.40 33.90
CA ASP A 254 15.16 30.05 34.90
C ASP A 254 15.97 28.79 34.54
N THR A 255 15.33 27.81 33.90
CA THR A 255 16.01 26.58 33.45
C THR A 255 17.01 26.90 32.34
N ILE A 256 16.63 27.76 31.39
CA ILE A 256 17.51 28.17 30.29
C ILE A 256 18.65 29.03 30.82
N GLU A 257 18.39 29.95 31.75
CA GLU A 257 19.42 30.75 32.42
C GLU A 257 20.45 29.85 33.12
N CYS A 258 19.99 28.89 33.93
CA CYS A 258 20.85 27.93 34.62
C CYS A 258 21.72 27.12 33.63
N ILE A 259 21.13 26.62 32.54
CA ILE A 259 21.83 25.83 31.52
C ILE A 259 22.90 26.66 30.81
N LEU A 260 22.57 27.89 30.37
CA LEU A 260 23.49 28.75 29.64
C LEU A 260 24.64 29.24 30.54
N ASN A 261 24.35 29.56 31.81
CA ASN A 261 25.39 29.90 32.79
C ASN A 261 26.32 28.72 33.05
N SER A 262 25.77 27.52 33.26
CA SER A 262 26.59 26.30 33.43
C SER A 262 27.44 26.01 32.18
N THR A 263 26.89 26.26 30.99
CA THR A 263 27.61 26.13 29.72
C THR A 263 28.77 27.11 29.64
N ALA A 264 28.56 28.38 30.02
CA ALA A 264 29.60 29.40 30.04
C ALA A 264 30.76 29.01 30.97
N GLU A 265 30.47 28.53 32.17
CA GLU A 265 31.50 28.11 33.14
C GLU A 265 32.35 26.96 32.59
N LYS A 266 31.70 25.93 32.05
CA LYS A 266 32.34 24.67 31.63
C LYS A 266 32.99 24.71 30.25
N MET A 267 32.74 25.75 29.45
CA MET A 267 33.29 25.89 28.11
C MET A 267 34.77 26.28 28.13
N GLN A 268 35.56 25.58 27.31
CA GLN A 268 36.99 25.85 27.08
C GLN A 268 37.31 25.77 25.58
N PHE A 269 38.24 26.62 25.14
CA PHE A 269 38.77 26.55 23.77
C PHE A 269 40.05 25.72 23.76
N VAL A 270 40.21 24.92 22.71
CA VAL A 270 41.37 24.06 22.49
C VAL A 270 41.83 24.14 21.04
N LYS A 271 43.08 23.77 20.78
CA LYS A 271 43.63 23.82 19.42
C LYS A 271 43.08 22.73 18.49
N CYS A 272 43.00 21.49 18.95
CA CYS A 272 42.54 20.35 18.17
C CYS A 272 41.92 19.30 19.11
N LEU A 273 40.82 18.68 18.70
CA LEU A 273 40.14 17.61 19.42
C LEU A 273 40.21 16.31 18.62
N LYS A 274 40.68 15.25 19.28
CA LYS A 274 40.61 13.88 18.80
C LYS A 274 39.72 13.08 19.72
N THR A 275 38.72 12.42 19.15
CA THR A 275 37.74 11.63 19.90
C THR A 275 37.62 10.23 19.33
N LYS A 276 37.20 9.30 20.18
CA LYS A 276 36.91 7.90 19.84
C LYS A 276 35.49 7.57 20.27
N PHE A 277 34.82 6.74 19.49
CA PHE A 277 33.49 6.23 19.79
C PHE A 277 33.61 4.78 20.30
N LEU A 278 33.17 4.55 21.53
CA LEU A 278 33.21 3.23 22.17
C LEU A 278 31.81 2.63 22.27
N LEU A 279 31.70 1.36 21.92
CA LEU A 279 30.47 0.58 22.01
C LEU A 279 30.39 -0.17 23.35
N LEU A 280 29.39 0.17 24.16
CA LEU A 280 29.09 -0.50 25.42
C LEU A 280 28.41 -1.87 25.20
N PRO A 281 28.58 -2.84 26.12
CA PRO A 281 29.33 -2.76 27.38
C PRO A 281 30.82 -3.10 27.27
N ASN A 282 31.26 -3.68 26.14
CA ASN A 282 32.62 -4.20 25.99
C ASN A 282 33.67 -3.13 25.66
N LEU A 283 33.27 -1.86 25.58
CA LEU A 283 34.12 -0.71 25.21
C LEU A 283 34.91 -0.95 23.92
N VAL A 284 34.23 -1.50 22.91
CA VAL A 284 34.85 -1.76 21.60
C VAL A 284 34.91 -0.46 20.81
N ASP A 285 36.10 -0.09 20.35
CA ASP A 285 36.27 1.06 19.46
C ASP A 285 35.54 0.82 18.12
N VAL A 286 34.56 1.66 17.83
CA VAL A 286 33.76 1.67 16.59
C VAL A 286 34.02 2.94 15.79
N THR A 287 35.10 3.66 16.04
CA THR A 287 35.42 4.92 15.35
C THR A 287 35.73 4.66 13.87
N ARG A 288 35.00 5.34 12.98
CA ARG A 288 35.24 5.29 11.54
C ARG A 288 36.10 6.48 11.11
N ALA A 289 37.40 6.26 10.99
CA ALA A 289 38.35 7.23 10.40
C ALA A 289 38.27 7.20 8.85
N GLY A 290 37.20 7.72 8.27
CA GLY A 290 37.00 7.76 6.82
C GLY A 290 37.66 8.98 6.14
N LYS A 291 38.35 8.77 5.01
CA LYS A 291 38.93 9.83 4.15
C LYS A 291 37.88 10.83 3.61
N ASP A 292 36.60 10.46 3.60
CA ASP A 292 35.51 11.29 3.07
C ASP A 292 35.05 12.40 4.03
N PHE A 293 35.53 12.39 5.29
CA PHE A 293 35.02 13.25 6.37
C PHE A 293 36.11 14.09 7.04
N SER A 294 37.36 14.02 6.56
CA SER A 294 38.41 14.93 7.00
C SER A 294 38.10 16.33 6.50
N ILE A 295 37.95 17.27 7.43
CA ILE A 295 37.86 18.70 7.14
C ILE A 295 39.04 19.10 6.23
N PRO A 296 38.78 19.64 5.01
CA PRO A 296 39.83 20.09 4.11
C PRO A 296 40.82 21.04 4.80
N GLY A 297 42.07 20.61 4.94
CA GLY A 297 43.13 21.36 5.63
C GLY A 297 43.69 20.68 6.89
N TRP A 298 43.04 19.64 7.40
CA TRP A 298 43.57 18.82 8.49
C TRP A 298 44.51 17.73 7.94
N LYS A 299 45.65 17.49 8.63
CA LYS A 299 46.57 16.40 8.27
C LYS A 299 45.83 15.07 8.44
N ASN A 300 45.98 14.17 7.48
CA ASN A 300 45.46 12.80 7.50
C ASN A 300 46.10 11.97 8.64
N ASP A 301 45.74 12.29 9.87
CA ASP A 301 45.96 11.40 11.01
C ASP A 301 44.84 10.35 11.02
N SER A 302 45.18 9.12 11.39
CA SER A 302 44.23 7.99 11.50
C SER A 302 43.17 8.16 12.60
N ALA A 303 43.19 9.26 13.34
CA ALA A 303 42.28 9.54 14.45
C ALA A 303 41.12 10.44 14.00
N HIS A 304 39.91 10.17 14.49
CA HIS A 304 38.76 11.02 14.24
C HIS A 304 38.96 12.37 14.92
N GLN A 305 38.87 13.45 14.14
CA GLN A 305 38.97 14.82 14.63
C GLN A 305 37.59 15.47 14.58
N THR A 306 37.23 16.19 15.64
CA THR A 306 35.96 16.91 15.78
C THR A 306 36.19 18.38 16.11
N LEU A 307 35.21 19.24 15.84
CA LEU A 307 35.27 20.66 16.17
C LEU A 307 34.79 20.98 17.58
N TYR A 308 34.08 20.05 18.22
CA TYR A 308 33.56 20.23 19.56
C TYR A 308 33.41 18.87 20.24
N PHE A 309 33.50 18.87 21.56
CA PHE A 309 33.29 17.68 22.39
C PHE A 309 32.44 18.04 23.59
N LEU A 310 31.41 17.24 23.86
CA LEU A 310 30.59 17.33 25.07
C LEU A 310 30.55 15.95 25.73
N ASN A 311 31.01 15.89 26.98
CA ASN A 311 30.86 14.68 27.78
C ASN A 311 29.36 14.39 28.05
N GLN A 312 28.97 13.13 28.19
CA GLN A 312 27.61 12.67 28.52
C GLN A 312 27.06 13.34 29.81
N SER A 313 27.93 13.56 30.80
CA SER A 313 27.58 14.29 32.03
C SER A 313 27.43 15.81 31.86
N ARG A 314 27.72 16.35 30.67
CA ARG A 314 27.75 17.79 30.34
C ARG A 314 28.58 18.60 31.34
N SER A 315 29.63 17.96 31.87
CA SER A 315 30.57 18.53 32.82
C SER A 315 31.73 19.25 32.13
N CYS A 316 32.05 18.85 30.90
CA CYS A 316 33.14 19.39 30.10
C CYS A 316 32.64 19.69 28.68
N ILE A 317 32.92 20.91 28.21
CA ILE A 317 32.56 21.38 26.87
C ILE A 317 33.83 21.97 26.24
N LEU A 318 34.34 21.29 25.21
CA LEU A 318 35.54 21.71 24.50
C LEU A 318 35.19 22.16 23.10
N VAL A 319 35.79 23.26 22.65
CA VAL A 319 35.61 23.82 21.30
C VAL A 319 36.98 23.92 20.64
N ALA A 320 37.17 23.22 19.53
CA ALA A 320 38.40 23.29 18.75
C ALA A 320 38.40 24.49 17.80
N GLU A 321 39.58 24.84 17.29
CA GLU A 321 39.73 25.89 16.30
C GLU A 321 39.05 25.51 14.97
N PRO A 322 38.02 26.27 14.53
CA PRO A 322 37.34 25.98 13.28
C PRO A 322 38.19 26.43 12.07
N PRO A 323 38.07 25.74 10.92
CA PRO A 323 38.58 26.22 9.64
C PRO A 323 38.00 27.58 9.25
N THR A 324 38.69 28.30 8.37
CA THR A 324 38.33 29.66 7.94
C THR A 324 36.94 29.79 7.30
N TYR A 325 36.35 28.69 6.82
CA TYR A 325 35.03 28.66 6.19
C TYR A 325 33.89 28.23 7.14
N ILE A 326 34.19 27.91 8.41
CA ILE A 326 33.19 27.57 9.43
C ILE A 326 33.14 28.70 10.46
N SER A 327 31.97 29.29 10.66
CA SER A 327 31.76 30.31 11.68
C SER A 327 31.83 29.71 13.08
N LEU A 328 32.60 30.33 13.97
CA LEU A 328 32.61 29.98 15.39
C LEU A 328 31.20 30.11 16.00
N PHE A 329 30.42 31.11 15.59
CA PHE A 329 29.07 31.30 16.14
C PHE A 329 28.10 30.18 15.77
N ASP A 330 28.27 29.57 14.59
CA ASP A 330 27.48 28.40 14.20
C ASP A 330 27.87 27.18 15.04
N LEU A 331 29.16 27.04 15.36
CA LEU A 331 29.65 26.00 16.27
C LEU A 331 29.11 26.17 17.69
N ILE A 332 29.09 27.40 18.21
CA ILE A 332 28.46 27.70 19.51
C ILE A 332 26.95 27.45 19.46
N ALA A 333 26.28 27.78 18.36
CA ALA A 333 24.86 27.49 18.18
C ALA A 333 24.57 26.00 18.22
N ILE A 334 25.42 25.18 17.59
CA ILE A 334 25.35 23.72 17.69
C ILE A 334 25.42 23.32 19.17
N ILE A 335 26.48 23.71 19.88
CA ILE A 335 26.71 23.37 21.30
C ILE A 335 25.52 23.75 22.17
N VAL A 336 25.06 25.01 22.09
CA VAL A 336 23.93 25.51 22.88
C VAL A 336 22.67 24.70 22.59
N SER A 337 22.40 24.39 21.31
CA SER A 337 21.29 23.52 20.93
C SER A 337 21.42 22.13 21.56
N GLN A 338 22.63 21.59 21.66
CA GLN A 338 22.87 20.28 22.28
C GLN A 338 22.63 20.28 23.79
N VAL A 339 23.12 21.31 24.48
CA VAL A 339 22.93 21.43 25.93
C VAL A 339 21.45 21.67 26.26
N LEU A 340 20.71 22.37 25.41
CA LEU A 340 19.26 22.51 25.54
C LEU A 340 18.49 21.23 25.18
N GLY A 341 19.15 20.18 24.69
CA GLY A 341 18.50 18.92 24.30
C GLY A 341 17.70 19.02 23.00
N SER A 342 17.99 20.01 22.16
CA SER A 342 17.33 20.18 20.87
C SER A 342 17.73 19.07 19.89
N PRO A 343 16.79 18.43 19.18
CA PRO A 343 17.08 17.48 18.11
C PRO A 343 17.65 18.15 16.85
N ILE A 344 17.43 19.46 16.70
CA ILE A 344 17.88 20.27 15.57
C ILE A 344 18.76 21.43 16.05
N ILE A 345 19.59 21.97 15.16
CA ILE A 345 20.37 23.17 15.46
C ILE A 345 19.42 24.36 15.51
N LEU A 346 19.31 24.99 16.67
CA LEU A 346 18.52 26.20 16.87
C LEU A 346 19.17 27.37 16.12
N PRO A 347 18.40 28.28 15.51
CA PRO A 347 18.92 29.42 14.76
C PRO A 347 19.41 30.54 15.69
N VAL A 348 20.27 30.20 16.66
CA VAL A 348 20.81 31.12 17.67
C VAL A 348 22.19 31.68 17.29
N GLY A 349 22.83 31.15 16.25
CA GLY A 349 24.15 31.58 15.77
C GLY A 349 24.28 33.11 15.58
N PRO A 350 23.37 33.75 14.84
CA PRO A 350 23.40 35.21 14.65
C PRO A 350 23.34 36.04 15.94
N LEU A 351 22.76 35.50 17.02
CA LEU A 351 22.65 36.19 18.31
C LEU A 351 24.00 36.36 19.02
N PHE A 352 24.99 35.52 18.69
CA PHE A 352 26.34 35.65 19.24
C PHE A 352 27.15 36.74 18.52
N GLY A 353 26.77 37.09 17.30
CA GLY A 353 27.41 38.14 16.50
C GLY A 353 26.84 39.55 16.74
N CYS A 354 25.70 39.70 17.43
CA CYS A 354 25.06 41.00 17.60
C CYS A 354 25.57 41.77 18.83
N PRO A 355 25.47 43.12 18.82
CA PRO A 355 25.76 43.95 19.99
C PRO A 355 24.91 43.56 21.21
N GLU A 356 25.48 43.72 22.41
CA GLU A 356 24.78 43.38 23.65
C GLU A 356 23.53 44.24 23.84
N GLY A 357 22.40 43.59 24.18
CA GLY A 357 21.09 44.23 24.34
C GLY A 357 20.26 44.31 23.06
N SER A 358 20.79 43.90 21.90
CA SER A 358 20.07 43.92 20.62
C SER A 358 19.49 42.56 20.22
N GLU A 359 19.78 41.49 20.97
CA GLU A 359 19.45 40.10 20.64
C GLU A 359 17.95 39.91 20.37
N ILE A 360 17.08 40.45 21.24
CA ILE A 360 15.62 40.36 21.12
C ILE A 360 15.12 41.12 19.88
N ALA A 361 15.70 42.28 19.59
CA ALA A 361 15.36 43.04 18.39
C ALA A 361 15.74 42.25 17.12
N VAL A 362 16.88 41.57 17.13
CA VAL A 362 17.32 40.69 16.03
C VAL A 362 16.36 39.51 15.83
N VAL A 363 15.92 38.84 16.91
CA VAL A 363 14.92 37.76 16.82
C VAL A 363 13.64 38.25 16.15
N ASN A 364 13.15 39.43 16.54
CA ASN A 364 11.92 40.02 16.00
C ASN A 364 12.07 40.45 14.53
N VAL A 365 13.21 41.06 14.17
CA VAL A 365 13.48 41.53 12.80
C VAL A 365 13.68 40.36 11.84
N LEU A 366 14.47 39.36 12.25
CA LEU A 366 14.74 38.17 11.45
C LEU A 366 13.59 37.19 11.44
N LYS A 367 12.53 37.44 12.24
CA LYS A 367 11.35 36.57 12.32
C LYS A 367 11.75 35.11 12.61
N LEU A 368 12.77 34.92 13.45
CA LEU A 368 13.27 33.59 13.78
C LEU A 368 12.15 32.80 14.45
N CYS A 369 11.64 31.80 13.74
CA CYS A 369 10.51 30.97 14.14
C CYS A 369 9.14 31.69 14.21
N SER A 370 8.91 32.78 13.45
CA SER A 370 7.57 33.40 13.32
C SER A 370 6.80 32.81 12.12
N ASP A 371 5.82 31.97 12.40
CA ASP A 371 4.76 31.47 11.50
C ASP A 371 5.15 30.63 10.26
N LYS A 372 4.67 29.39 10.20
CA LYS A 372 3.37 29.00 9.63
C LYS A 372 3.20 27.49 9.85
N LYS A 373 1.94 27.05 9.95
CA LYS A 373 1.52 25.64 9.88
C LYS A 373 2.00 25.01 8.56
N GLU A 374 3.27 24.69 8.43
CA GLU A 374 3.73 23.75 7.42
C GLU A 374 3.41 22.36 7.95
N VAL A 375 2.31 21.85 7.42
CA VAL A 375 1.95 20.44 7.22
C VAL A 375 2.75 19.53 8.15
N GLU A 376 2.15 19.21 9.31
CA GLU A 376 2.47 17.95 9.97
C GLU A 376 2.54 16.88 8.88
N PRO A 377 3.61 16.09 8.77
CA PRO A 377 3.57 14.91 7.94
C PRO A 377 2.51 14.00 8.55
N ILE A 378 1.29 14.12 8.01
CA ILE A 378 0.16 13.29 8.36
C ILE A 378 0.64 11.85 8.23
N ASN A 379 0.67 11.17 9.38
CA ASN A 379 0.70 9.72 9.56
C ASN A 379 1.30 8.94 8.39
N GLY A 380 2.55 8.52 8.53
CA GLY A 380 3.02 7.17 8.15
C GLY A 380 2.76 6.66 6.74
N SER A 381 2.29 7.49 5.80
CA SER A 381 2.10 7.07 4.43
C SER A 381 3.48 6.97 3.80
N SER A 382 3.88 5.71 3.60
CA SER A 382 5.14 5.29 3.00
C SER A 382 5.55 6.25 1.90
N ASN A 383 6.58 7.05 2.17
CA ASN A 383 7.20 8.02 1.25
C ASN A 383 7.92 7.30 0.09
N MET A 384 7.48 6.09 -0.25
CA MET A 384 8.02 5.16 -1.24
C MET A 384 7.34 5.34 -2.59
N VAL A 385 6.05 5.68 -2.62
CA VAL A 385 5.26 5.83 -3.84
C VAL A 385 5.93 6.86 -4.76
N GLY A 386 6.18 6.48 -6.02
CA GLY A 386 6.85 7.30 -7.03
C GLY A 386 8.38 7.19 -7.07
N LYS A 387 9.03 6.64 -6.03
CA LYS A 387 10.49 6.42 -6.03
C LYS A 387 10.87 5.20 -6.85
N GLU A 388 12.11 5.19 -7.35
CA GLU A 388 12.71 4.01 -7.99
C GLU A 388 12.79 2.84 -7.00
N ILE A 389 12.56 1.63 -7.51
CA ILE A 389 12.63 0.41 -6.69
C ILE A 389 14.05 0.15 -6.23
N LEU A 390 14.20 -0.17 -4.95
CA LEU A 390 15.48 -0.56 -4.37
C LEU A 390 15.98 -1.86 -5.04
N PRO A 391 17.28 -2.00 -5.32
CA PRO A 391 17.84 -3.21 -5.94
C PRO A 391 17.52 -4.51 -5.18
N GLN A 392 17.29 -4.40 -3.87
CA GLN A 392 16.94 -5.52 -2.99
C GLN A 392 15.49 -5.96 -3.21
N ASP A 393 14.55 -5.01 -3.35
CA ASP A 393 13.14 -5.29 -3.58
C ASP A 393 12.87 -5.70 -5.03
N ALA A 394 13.69 -5.24 -5.97
CA ALA A 394 13.66 -5.65 -7.37
C ALA A 394 13.75 -7.18 -7.55
N ARG A 395 14.45 -7.87 -6.64
CA ARG A 395 14.56 -9.35 -6.63
C ARG A 395 13.27 -10.05 -6.25
N LEU A 396 12.36 -9.35 -5.58
CA LEU A 396 11.05 -9.87 -5.15
C LEU A 396 9.96 -9.54 -6.17
N VAL A 397 10.26 -8.78 -7.22
CA VAL A 397 9.28 -8.39 -8.25
C VAL A 397 8.89 -9.60 -9.09
N GLN A 398 7.58 -9.77 -9.28
CA GLN A 398 6.97 -10.89 -9.96
C GLN A 398 5.97 -10.38 -11.00
N PHE A 399 6.08 -10.87 -12.23
CA PHE A 399 5.24 -10.46 -13.34
C PHE A 399 4.04 -11.39 -13.52
N HIS A 400 2.85 -10.95 -13.10
CA HIS A 400 1.58 -11.70 -13.21
C HIS A 400 0.47 -10.79 -13.76
N PRO A 401 0.45 -10.53 -15.08
CA PRO A 401 -0.46 -9.54 -15.69
C PRO A 401 -1.95 -9.92 -15.65
N LEU A 402 -2.27 -11.17 -15.32
CA LEU A 402 -3.63 -11.69 -15.20
C LEU A 402 -4.12 -11.77 -13.75
N ARG A 403 -3.26 -11.49 -12.77
CA ARG A 403 -3.60 -11.65 -11.35
C ARG A 403 -4.44 -10.46 -10.89
N PRO A 404 -5.58 -10.66 -10.21
CA PRO A 404 -6.35 -9.55 -9.64
C PRO A 404 -5.52 -8.72 -8.64
N PHE A 405 -5.85 -7.43 -8.51
CA PHE A 405 -5.23 -6.51 -7.56
C PHE A 405 -6.26 -5.99 -6.57
N TYR A 406 -5.83 -5.67 -5.36
CA TYR A 406 -6.70 -5.11 -4.33
C TYR A 406 -6.25 -3.69 -3.92
N SER A 407 -7.20 -2.90 -3.44
CA SER A 407 -6.98 -1.52 -3.01
C SER A 407 -5.95 -1.45 -1.87
N GLY A 408 -4.99 -0.53 -2.00
CA GLY A 408 -3.89 -0.34 -1.06
C GLY A 408 -2.69 -1.28 -1.25
N GLU A 409 -2.73 -2.22 -2.21
CA GLU A 409 -1.56 -3.05 -2.55
C GLU A 409 -0.43 -2.17 -3.11
N ILE A 410 0.77 -2.31 -2.55
CA ILE A 410 2.00 -1.72 -3.09
C ILE A 410 2.47 -2.60 -4.25
N VAL A 411 2.61 -1.99 -5.42
CA VAL A 411 3.01 -2.62 -6.67
C VAL A 411 4.21 -1.90 -7.26
N ALA A 412 4.87 -2.57 -8.19
CA ALA A 412 5.92 -2.03 -9.02
C ALA A 412 5.33 -1.70 -10.39
N TRP A 413 5.65 -0.54 -10.96
CA TRP A 413 5.15 -0.15 -12.29
C TRP A 413 6.25 0.45 -13.16
N ARG A 414 6.04 0.42 -14.48
CA ARG A 414 6.86 1.11 -15.49
C ARG A 414 5.96 1.73 -16.56
N SER A 415 6.34 2.87 -17.12
CA SER A 415 5.58 3.46 -18.24
C SER A 415 5.99 2.83 -19.57
N GLN A 416 7.29 2.66 -19.79
CA GLN A 416 7.84 2.12 -21.04
C GLN A 416 8.91 1.04 -20.81
N GLN A 417 9.14 0.20 -21.83
CA GLN A 417 10.21 -0.80 -21.81
C GLN A 417 11.58 -0.10 -21.73
N GLY A 418 12.39 -0.44 -20.72
CA GLY A 418 13.72 0.12 -20.50
C GLY A 418 13.80 1.16 -19.37
N GLU A 419 12.64 1.66 -18.90
CA GLU A 419 12.61 2.48 -17.68
C GLU A 419 12.80 1.62 -16.43
N LYS A 420 13.39 2.23 -15.40
CA LYS A 420 13.47 1.61 -14.07
C LYS A 420 12.08 1.52 -13.46
N LEU A 421 11.82 0.41 -12.77
CA LEU A 421 10.58 0.21 -12.03
C LEU A 421 10.48 1.22 -10.89
N LYS A 422 9.26 1.71 -10.65
CA LYS A 422 8.91 2.61 -9.54
C LYS A 422 7.86 1.97 -8.66
N TYR A 423 7.83 2.36 -7.37
CA TYR A 423 6.75 1.96 -6.48
C TYR A 423 5.46 2.70 -6.84
N GLY A 424 4.33 2.02 -6.70
CA GLY A 424 2.99 2.59 -6.82
C GLY A 424 2.04 1.89 -5.84
N ARG A 425 0.87 2.50 -5.63
CA ARG A 425 -0.18 1.92 -4.78
C ARG A 425 -1.47 1.76 -5.58
N VAL A 426 -2.08 0.59 -5.53
CA VAL A 426 -3.34 0.32 -6.21
C VAL A 426 -4.48 1.09 -5.53
N TRP A 427 -5.26 1.85 -6.30
CA TRP A 427 -6.31 2.70 -5.76
C TRP A 427 -7.59 1.93 -5.41
N GLU A 428 -7.99 0.99 -6.28
CA GLU A 428 -9.26 0.26 -6.17
C GLU A 428 -9.09 -1.22 -6.47
N ASP A 429 -10.05 -2.04 -6.03
CA ASP A 429 -10.07 -3.47 -6.33
C ASP A 429 -10.34 -3.69 -7.83
N VAL A 430 -9.43 -4.39 -8.51
CA VAL A 430 -9.56 -4.66 -9.96
C VAL A 430 -9.35 -6.15 -10.26
N ARG A 431 -10.28 -6.74 -11.02
CA ARG A 431 -10.21 -8.13 -11.52
C ARG A 431 -10.31 -8.17 -13.04
N PRO A 432 -9.66 -9.15 -13.70
CA PRO A 432 -9.93 -9.43 -15.11
C PRO A 432 -11.36 -9.96 -15.29
N SER A 433 -12.06 -9.48 -16.30
CA SER A 433 -13.32 -10.10 -16.75
C SER A 433 -13.03 -11.44 -17.44
N ALA A 434 -13.98 -12.38 -17.40
CA ALA A 434 -13.82 -13.69 -18.04
C ALA A 434 -13.47 -13.55 -19.54
N GLY A 435 -12.32 -14.09 -19.95
CA GLY A 435 -11.83 -14.03 -21.34
C GLY A 435 -11.06 -12.75 -21.71
N GLN A 436 -10.86 -11.80 -20.78
CA GLN A 436 -10.07 -10.60 -21.00
C GLN A 436 -8.59 -10.83 -20.64
N ALA A 437 -7.69 -10.68 -21.62
CA ALA A 437 -6.26 -10.94 -21.44
C ALA A 437 -5.52 -9.81 -20.69
N LEU A 438 -5.99 -8.57 -20.76
CA LEU A 438 -5.35 -7.40 -20.13
C LEU A 438 -6.40 -6.38 -19.73
N TYR A 439 -6.16 -5.68 -18.63
CA TYR A 439 -7.06 -4.67 -18.09
C TYR A 439 -6.28 -3.48 -17.54
N ARG A 440 -6.98 -2.37 -17.31
CA ARG A 440 -6.39 -1.15 -16.76
C ARG A 440 -6.49 -1.15 -15.24
N ILE A 441 -5.42 -0.69 -14.60
CA ILE A 441 -5.30 -0.59 -13.14
C ILE A 441 -5.01 0.87 -12.80
N LYS A 442 -5.78 1.43 -11.88
CA LYS A 442 -5.54 2.77 -11.36
C LYS A 442 -4.50 2.72 -10.25
N ILE A 443 -3.34 3.33 -10.47
CA ILE A 443 -2.20 3.33 -9.57
C ILE A 443 -1.89 4.76 -9.14
N GLU A 444 -1.73 4.95 -7.84
CA GLU A 444 -1.17 6.15 -7.25
C GLU A 444 0.35 6.18 -7.48
N VAL A 445 0.81 7.21 -8.19
CA VAL A 445 2.20 7.38 -8.62
C VAL A 445 2.95 8.42 -7.80
N ALA A 446 2.23 9.34 -7.15
CA ALA A 446 2.73 10.28 -6.16
C ALA A 446 1.59 10.59 -5.17
N GLN A 447 1.88 11.25 -4.05
CA GLN A 447 0.91 11.49 -2.99
C GLN A 447 -0.36 12.19 -3.53
N GLY A 448 -1.46 11.44 -3.64
CA GLY A 448 -2.73 11.92 -4.19
C GLY A 448 -2.85 11.93 -5.73
N ASP A 449 -1.79 11.63 -6.47
CA ASP A 449 -1.78 11.59 -7.94
C ASP A 449 -1.98 10.16 -8.45
N THR A 450 -3.06 9.94 -9.22
CA THR A 450 -3.41 8.61 -9.76
C THR A 450 -3.39 8.58 -11.28
N GLN A 451 -2.88 7.48 -11.84
CA GLN A 451 -2.79 7.25 -13.29
C GLN A 451 -3.24 5.81 -13.63
N PHE A 452 -3.69 5.61 -14.86
CA PHE A 452 -4.09 4.28 -15.35
C PHE A 452 -2.95 3.58 -16.09
N PHE A 453 -2.62 2.38 -15.66
CA PHE A 453 -1.62 1.51 -16.31
C PHE A 453 -2.26 0.23 -16.84
N LEU A 454 -1.66 -0.36 -17.87
CA LEU A 454 -2.05 -1.70 -18.31
C LEU A 454 -1.50 -2.75 -17.34
N SER A 455 -2.20 -3.87 -17.16
CA SER A 455 -1.71 -4.93 -16.28
C SER A 455 -0.37 -5.56 -16.72
N SER A 456 0.07 -5.37 -17.99
CA SER A 456 1.43 -5.71 -18.47
C SER A 456 2.54 -4.79 -17.97
N GLN A 457 2.16 -3.61 -17.47
CA GLN A 457 3.07 -2.58 -16.97
C GLN A 457 3.20 -2.62 -15.44
N VAL A 458 2.43 -3.50 -14.78
CA VAL A 458 2.32 -3.61 -13.33
C VAL A 458 2.86 -4.95 -12.87
N PHE A 459 3.63 -4.92 -11.81
CA PHE A 459 4.31 -6.07 -11.23
C PHE A 459 3.97 -6.15 -9.74
N SER A 460 3.78 -7.37 -9.27
CA SER A 460 3.49 -7.65 -7.85
C SER A 460 4.77 -8.05 -7.12
N PHE A 461 4.77 -8.00 -5.78
CA PHE A 461 5.89 -8.50 -4.99
C PHE A 461 5.60 -9.93 -4.49
N LYS A 462 6.57 -10.82 -4.61
CA LYS A 462 6.52 -12.19 -4.08
C LYS A 462 6.41 -12.14 -2.56
N SER A 463 5.49 -12.92 -2.00
CA SER A 463 5.33 -13.08 -0.55
C SER A 463 6.32 -14.09 -0.01
N VAL A 464 6.94 -13.78 1.11
CA VAL A 464 7.85 -14.70 1.82
C VAL A 464 7.07 -15.86 2.44
N SER A 465 5.88 -15.57 2.99
CA SER A 465 5.02 -16.52 3.69
C SER A 465 4.41 -17.61 2.79
N ALA A 466 4.43 -17.41 1.46
CA ALA A 466 3.91 -18.38 0.49
C ALA A 466 4.91 -19.51 0.17
N SER A 467 6.11 -19.49 0.77
CA SER A 467 7.19 -20.46 0.51
C SER A 467 7.32 -21.54 1.60
N SER A 468 6.19 -22.07 2.09
CA SER A 468 6.17 -23.38 2.74
C SER A 468 6.06 -24.46 1.64
N PRO A 469 6.86 -25.55 1.67
CA PRO A 469 7.15 -26.38 0.51
C PRO A 469 6.01 -27.33 0.17
N LEU A 470 5.00 -26.84 -0.55
CA LEU A 470 4.18 -27.69 -1.40
C LEU A 470 4.93 -27.83 -2.73
N LYS A 471 5.56 -29.01 -2.88
CA LYS A 471 6.17 -29.56 -4.10
C LYS A 471 5.76 -28.79 -5.36
N GLU A 472 6.72 -28.06 -5.92
CA GLU A 472 6.75 -27.78 -7.36
C GLU A 472 6.76 -29.15 -8.06
N THR A 473 5.60 -29.70 -8.37
CA THR A 473 5.48 -30.67 -9.46
C THR A 473 5.75 -29.89 -10.74
N LEU A 474 7.04 -29.85 -11.09
CA LEU A 474 7.53 -29.74 -12.45
C LEU A 474 6.71 -30.72 -13.29
N VAL A 475 5.82 -30.19 -14.12
CA VAL A 475 5.25 -30.95 -15.23
C VAL A 475 6.41 -31.12 -16.20
N HIS A 476 7.12 -32.23 -16.04
CA HIS A 476 8.13 -32.68 -16.99
C HIS A 476 7.51 -32.84 -18.37
N ASP A 477 8.18 -32.25 -19.35
CA ASP A 477 8.08 -32.58 -20.77
C ASP A 477 8.06 -34.09 -20.99
N SER A 478 7.17 -34.56 -21.88
CA SER A 478 7.40 -35.56 -22.96
C SER A 478 6.04 -36.12 -23.46
N PRO A 479 5.96 -36.78 -24.64
CA PRO A 479 6.09 -36.24 -25.99
C PRO A 479 4.84 -36.57 -26.85
N LEU A 480 4.84 -36.06 -28.09
CA LEU A 480 3.92 -36.39 -29.18
C LEU A 480 3.67 -37.92 -29.33
N LEU A 481 2.40 -38.34 -29.48
CA LEU A 481 1.87 -39.13 -30.62
C LEU A 481 0.45 -39.71 -30.39
N SER A 482 -0.44 -39.36 -31.33
CA SER A 482 -1.49 -40.16 -31.99
C SER A 482 -2.62 -40.90 -31.23
N SER A 483 -3.84 -40.48 -31.61
CA SER A 483 -4.97 -41.28 -32.12
C SER A 483 -6.02 -41.89 -31.18
N ASN A 484 -7.28 -41.60 -31.57
CA ASN A 484 -8.54 -42.33 -31.38
C ASN A 484 -9.41 -42.00 -30.15
N MET A 485 -10.30 -41.01 -30.37
CA MET A 485 -11.61 -40.90 -29.71
C MET A 485 -12.54 -42.05 -30.11
N PRO A 486 -13.45 -42.44 -29.21
CA PRO A 486 -14.82 -42.71 -29.59
C PRO A 486 -15.79 -41.77 -28.86
N SER A 487 -16.67 -41.15 -29.65
CA SER A 487 -17.87 -40.41 -29.28
C SER A 487 -18.92 -41.31 -28.63
N VAL A 488 -19.59 -40.82 -27.58
CA VAL A 488 -20.95 -41.27 -27.22
C VAL A 488 -21.78 -40.06 -26.79
N ASP A 489 -22.84 -39.82 -27.57
CA ASP A 489 -23.89 -38.82 -27.43
C ASP A 489 -24.88 -39.12 -26.30
N PHE A 490 -25.70 -38.11 -25.95
CA PHE A 490 -27.17 -38.14 -25.66
C PHE A 490 -27.55 -37.01 -24.65
N PRO A 491 -28.82 -36.53 -24.59
CA PRO A 491 -29.52 -35.75 -25.60
C PRO A 491 -30.19 -34.47 -25.02
N GLU A 492 -30.61 -33.57 -25.90
CA GLU A 492 -31.51 -32.45 -25.59
C GLU A 492 -32.96 -32.92 -25.33
N SER A 493 -33.60 -32.38 -24.27
CA SER A 493 -34.96 -31.81 -24.36
C SER A 493 -35.40 -31.27 -22.99
N SER A 494 -35.77 -30.00 -22.92
CA SER A 494 -37.18 -29.59 -22.76
C SER A 494 -37.31 -28.17 -22.23
N SER A 495 -38.17 -27.43 -22.93
CA SER A 495 -38.62 -26.07 -22.74
C SER A 495 -39.41 -25.85 -21.45
N GLY A 496 -39.10 -24.76 -20.72
CA GLY A 496 -39.94 -24.18 -19.67
C GLY A 496 -39.93 -22.66 -19.75
N ARG A 497 -41.08 -22.07 -20.09
CA ARG A 497 -41.33 -20.62 -20.15
C ARG A 497 -41.29 -19.99 -18.74
N GLY A 498 -40.64 -18.84 -18.61
CA GLY A 498 -40.72 -17.97 -17.43
C GLY A 498 -40.36 -16.54 -17.84
N GLU A 499 -41.26 -15.61 -17.53
CA GLU A 499 -41.38 -14.25 -18.07
C GLU A 499 -40.24 -13.33 -17.61
N SER A 500 -39.58 -12.65 -18.55
CA SER A 500 -38.59 -11.61 -18.24
C SER A 500 -39.27 -10.25 -18.07
N TYR A 501 -39.37 -9.79 -16.83
CA TYR A 501 -39.57 -8.38 -16.53
C TYR A 501 -38.31 -7.60 -16.91
N SER A 502 -38.45 -6.74 -17.90
CA SER A 502 -37.46 -5.75 -18.32
C SER A 502 -37.23 -4.72 -17.20
N GLN A 503 -36.10 -4.84 -16.51
CA GLN A 503 -35.50 -3.73 -15.75
C GLN A 503 -34.30 -3.20 -16.52
N VAL A 504 -34.46 -1.97 -17.01
CA VAL A 504 -33.41 -1.11 -17.55
C VAL A 504 -32.41 -0.84 -16.43
N GLN A 505 -31.21 -1.42 -16.51
CA GLN A 505 -30.07 -1.00 -15.69
C GLN A 505 -29.45 0.28 -16.27
N PRO A 506 -29.04 1.24 -15.45
CA PRO A 506 -28.42 2.47 -15.91
C PRO A 506 -27.01 2.21 -16.43
N VAL A 507 -26.65 2.96 -17.46
CA VAL A 507 -25.35 3.02 -18.13
C VAL A 507 -24.21 3.12 -17.11
N ARG A 508 -23.46 2.03 -16.92
CA ARG A 508 -22.07 2.09 -16.43
C ARG A 508 -21.20 2.50 -17.61
N GLU A 509 -20.47 3.59 -17.44
CA GLU A 509 -19.57 4.19 -18.42
C GLU A 509 -18.60 3.17 -19.02
N GLN A 510 -18.37 3.29 -20.32
CA GLN A 510 -17.50 2.44 -21.14
C GLN A 510 -16.00 2.64 -20.83
N SER A 511 -15.57 2.38 -19.61
CA SER A 511 -14.17 2.45 -19.20
C SER A 511 -13.58 1.03 -19.10
N GLY A 512 -13.08 0.48 -20.21
CA GLY A 512 -12.41 -0.84 -20.13
C GLY A 512 -12.00 -1.56 -21.43
N LYS A 513 -12.34 -1.06 -22.63
CA LYS A 513 -11.86 -1.70 -23.87
C LYS A 513 -10.40 -1.30 -24.14
N VAL A 514 -9.49 -2.28 -24.07
CA VAL A 514 -8.09 -2.13 -24.49
C VAL A 514 -8.05 -2.18 -26.02
N SER A 515 -7.38 -1.22 -26.66
CA SER A 515 -7.31 -1.19 -28.13
C SER A 515 -6.43 -2.32 -28.69
N SER A 516 -6.63 -2.70 -29.95
CA SER A 516 -5.81 -3.72 -30.62
C SER A 516 -4.32 -3.36 -30.64
N ALA A 517 -3.98 -2.07 -30.76
CA ALA A 517 -2.61 -1.58 -30.69
C ALA A 517 -1.99 -1.77 -29.30
N GLU A 518 -2.73 -1.44 -28.24
CA GLU A 518 -2.30 -1.63 -26.85
C GLU A 518 -2.15 -3.12 -26.49
N LEU A 519 -3.03 -3.98 -27.00
CA LEU A 519 -2.90 -5.43 -26.83
C LEU A 519 -1.63 -5.96 -27.48
N VAL A 520 -1.30 -5.54 -28.70
CA VAL A 520 -0.06 -5.97 -29.38
C VAL A 520 1.17 -5.47 -28.65
N GLN A 521 1.15 -4.23 -28.17
CA GLN A 521 2.23 -3.67 -27.37
C GLN A 521 2.44 -4.46 -26.07
N ALA A 522 1.36 -4.77 -25.37
CA ALA A 522 1.42 -5.53 -24.13
C ALA A 522 1.81 -7.00 -24.35
N VAL A 523 1.42 -7.63 -25.46
CA VAL A 523 1.92 -8.96 -25.86
C VAL A 523 3.43 -8.90 -26.09
N ASN A 524 3.92 -7.86 -26.77
CA ASN A 524 5.36 -7.66 -26.93
C ASN A 524 6.07 -7.42 -25.58
N GLU A 525 5.44 -6.69 -24.64
CA GLU A 525 5.94 -6.53 -23.27
C GLU A 525 6.02 -7.86 -22.50
N ILE A 526 4.99 -8.70 -22.59
CA ILE A 526 4.96 -10.01 -21.95
C ILE A 526 6.05 -10.93 -22.54
N LEU A 527 6.13 -11.00 -23.87
CA LEU A 527 7.11 -11.85 -24.56
C LEU A 527 8.54 -11.38 -24.30
N SER A 528 8.78 -10.07 -24.29
CA SER A 528 10.10 -9.51 -23.98
C SER A 528 10.53 -9.79 -22.53
N ALA A 529 9.59 -9.78 -21.57
CA ALA A 529 9.85 -10.19 -20.19
C ALA A 529 10.22 -11.68 -20.09
N ALA A 530 9.72 -12.52 -21.01
CA ALA A 530 10.12 -13.91 -21.17
C ALA A 530 11.38 -14.11 -22.04
N GLY A 531 12.06 -13.02 -22.45
CA GLY A 531 13.28 -13.06 -23.27
C GLY A 531 13.05 -13.24 -24.78
N ILE A 532 11.81 -13.17 -25.25
CA ILE A 532 11.42 -13.38 -26.65
C ILE A 532 11.11 -12.01 -27.29
N LYS A 533 11.86 -11.61 -28.31
CA LYS A 533 11.58 -10.39 -29.08
C LYS A 533 10.70 -10.71 -30.28
N MET A 534 9.58 -10.00 -30.41
CA MET A 534 8.73 -10.06 -31.60
C MET A 534 9.23 -9.10 -32.67
N ASP A 535 9.23 -9.55 -33.92
CA ASP A 535 9.55 -8.72 -35.08
C ASP A 535 8.39 -7.77 -35.42
N VAL A 536 8.71 -6.61 -36.00
CA VAL A 536 7.76 -5.53 -36.33
C VAL A 536 6.70 -6.04 -37.31
N GLU A 537 7.09 -6.90 -38.25
CA GLU A 537 6.15 -7.51 -39.20
C GLU A 537 5.13 -8.41 -38.50
N LYS A 538 5.58 -9.19 -37.50
CA LYS A 538 4.69 -10.06 -36.70
C LYS A 538 3.75 -9.24 -35.82
N GLN A 539 4.20 -8.10 -35.31
CA GLN A 539 3.36 -7.16 -34.55
C GLN A 539 2.26 -6.56 -35.43
N ALA A 540 2.62 -6.10 -36.64
CA ALA A 540 1.65 -5.56 -37.60
C ALA A 540 0.62 -6.60 -38.06
N LEU A 541 1.07 -7.85 -38.30
CA LEU A 541 0.19 -8.95 -38.67
C LEU A 541 -0.81 -9.28 -37.54
N LEU A 542 -0.33 -9.33 -36.29
CA LEU A 542 -1.18 -9.58 -35.13
C LEU A 542 -2.22 -8.46 -34.95
N GLN A 543 -1.81 -7.19 -35.07
CA GLN A 543 -2.71 -6.04 -34.99
C GLN A 543 -3.81 -6.12 -36.06
N ARG A 544 -3.44 -6.43 -37.30
CA ARG A 544 -4.39 -6.56 -38.41
C ARG A 544 -5.36 -7.71 -38.20
N THR A 545 -4.88 -8.83 -37.68
CA THR A 545 -5.72 -10.02 -37.38
C THR A 545 -6.74 -9.70 -36.29
N LEU A 546 -6.34 -9.01 -35.22
CA LEU A 546 -7.24 -8.60 -34.14
C LEU A 546 -8.32 -7.63 -34.63
N ASN A 547 -7.94 -6.61 -35.41
CA ASN A 547 -8.91 -5.68 -36.01
C ASN A 547 -9.92 -6.40 -36.92
N LEU A 548 -9.47 -7.37 -37.71
CA LEU A 548 -10.36 -8.17 -38.56
C LEU A 548 -11.32 -9.03 -37.73
N GLN A 549 -10.86 -9.62 -36.63
CA GLN A 549 -11.71 -10.39 -35.72
C GLN A 549 -12.77 -9.53 -35.02
N GLU A 550 -12.42 -8.29 -34.62
CA GLU A 550 -13.37 -7.34 -34.04
C GLU A 550 -14.45 -6.95 -35.06
N ASN A 551 -14.03 -6.54 -36.26
CA ASN A 551 -14.95 -6.21 -37.35
C ASN A 551 -15.87 -7.40 -37.71
N LEU A 552 -15.35 -8.63 -37.70
CA LEU A 552 -16.14 -9.83 -37.96
C LEU A 552 -17.20 -10.04 -36.87
N ARG A 553 -16.85 -9.87 -35.60
CA ARG A 553 -17.81 -9.97 -34.48
C ARG A 553 -18.90 -8.91 -34.56
N GLU A 554 -18.53 -7.67 -34.87
CA GLU A 554 -19.50 -6.58 -35.04
C GLU A 554 -20.46 -6.86 -36.20
N SER A 555 -19.92 -7.33 -37.34
CA SER A 555 -20.72 -7.71 -38.49
C SER A 555 -21.65 -8.90 -38.19
N GLN A 556 -21.17 -9.91 -37.45
CA GLN A 556 -21.99 -11.04 -37.01
C GLN A 556 -23.13 -10.60 -36.08
N ALA A 557 -22.84 -9.72 -35.11
CA ALA A 557 -23.86 -9.19 -34.20
C ALA A 557 -24.93 -8.37 -34.95
N ALA A 558 -24.52 -7.53 -35.90
CA ALA A 558 -25.43 -6.79 -36.77
C ALA A 558 -26.30 -7.74 -37.61
N LEU A 559 -25.72 -8.81 -38.17
CA LEU A 559 -26.44 -9.80 -38.95
C LEU A 559 -27.54 -10.51 -38.13
N VAL A 560 -27.24 -10.90 -36.89
CA VAL A 560 -28.22 -11.53 -36.00
C VAL A 560 -29.39 -10.59 -35.70
N LEU A 561 -29.10 -9.31 -35.42
CA LEU A 561 -30.15 -8.31 -35.19
C LEU A 561 -31.04 -8.09 -36.43
N GLU A 562 -30.44 -8.07 -37.62
CA GLU A 562 -31.22 -7.97 -38.86
C GLU A 562 -32.04 -9.25 -39.11
N GLN A 563 -31.51 -10.43 -38.78
CA GLN A 563 -32.25 -11.69 -38.89
C GLN A 563 -33.47 -11.71 -37.95
N GLU A 564 -33.33 -11.26 -36.71
CA GLU A 564 -34.45 -11.13 -35.76
C GLU A 564 -35.52 -10.16 -36.29
N LYS A 565 -35.13 -9.05 -36.90
CA LYS A 565 -36.06 -8.10 -37.52
C LYS A 565 -36.81 -8.73 -38.69
N VAL A 566 -36.12 -9.47 -39.56
CA VAL A 566 -36.73 -10.18 -40.68
C VAL A 566 -37.73 -11.23 -40.16
N GLU A 567 -37.37 -12.01 -39.15
CA GLU A 567 -38.27 -13.01 -38.55
C GLU A 567 -39.50 -12.39 -37.89
N LYS A 568 -39.36 -11.22 -37.27
CA LYS A 568 -40.50 -10.48 -36.72
C LYS A 568 -41.42 -9.98 -37.83
N ALA A 569 -40.86 -9.38 -38.87
CA ALA A 569 -41.62 -8.87 -40.01
C ALA A 569 -42.35 -9.99 -40.77
N THR A 570 -41.73 -11.17 -40.93
CA THR A 570 -42.38 -12.33 -41.55
C THR A 570 -43.54 -12.85 -40.71
N LYS A 571 -43.38 -12.96 -39.38
CA LYS A 571 -44.48 -13.33 -38.46
C LYS A 571 -45.64 -12.33 -38.51
N GLU A 572 -45.35 -11.04 -38.57
CA GLU A 572 -46.38 -9.99 -38.71
C GLU A 572 -47.10 -10.09 -40.07
N ALA A 573 -46.36 -10.34 -41.15
CA ALA A 573 -46.95 -10.54 -42.47
C ALA A 573 -47.85 -11.79 -42.52
N ASP A 574 -47.44 -12.89 -41.90
CA ASP A 574 -48.20 -14.15 -41.89
C ASP A 574 -49.45 -14.05 -41.01
N THR A 575 -49.39 -13.35 -39.87
CA THR A 575 -50.58 -13.10 -39.04
C THR A 575 -51.58 -12.19 -39.74
N ALA A 576 -51.12 -11.15 -40.45
CA ALA A 576 -51.96 -10.30 -41.27
C ALA A 576 -52.61 -11.09 -42.42
N LYS A 577 -51.87 -11.97 -43.12
CA LYS A 577 -52.43 -12.84 -44.15
C LYS A 577 -53.48 -13.80 -43.57
N ALA A 578 -53.21 -14.43 -42.43
CA ALA A 578 -54.13 -15.37 -41.79
C ALA A 578 -55.44 -14.73 -41.31
N ALA A 579 -55.43 -13.43 -40.98
CA ALA A 579 -56.63 -12.69 -40.62
C ALA A 579 -57.64 -12.56 -41.78
N TRP A 580 -57.16 -12.57 -43.02
CA TRP A 580 -58.00 -12.44 -44.22
C TRP A 580 -58.45 -13.78 -44.81
N ILE A 581 -58.07 -14.92 -44.21
CA ILE A 581 -58.50 -16.25 -44.66
C ILE A 581 -59.79 -16.67 -43.94
N CYS A 582 -60.78 -17.16 -44.68
CA CYS A 582 -62.05 -17.62 -44.13
C CYS A 582 -61.84 -18.76 -43.13
N ARG A 583 -62.26 -18.54 -41.88
CA ARG A 583 -62.08 -19.51 -40.78
C ARG A 583 -62.95 -20.77 -40.90
N ILE A 584 -63.82 -20.85 -41.90
CA ILE A 584 -64.67 -22.02 -42.16
C ILE A 584 -64.02 -22.97 -43.17
N CYS A 585 -63.61 -22.47 -44.33
CA CYS A 585 -62.97 -23.32 -45.35
C CYS A 585 -61.45 -23.34 -45.28
N LEU A 586 -60.83 -22.40 -44.54
CA LEU A 586 -59.38 -22.20 -44.42
C LEU A 586 -58.64 -22.06 -45.76
N SER A 587 -59.36 -21.81 -46.85
CA SER A 587 -58.83 -21.87 -48.22
C SER A 587 -59.05 -20.59 -49.02
N SER A 588 -60.14 -19.87 -48.78
CA SER A 588 -60.52 -18.68 -49.56
C SER A 588 -60.49 -17.44 -48.68
N GLU A 589 -60.13 -16.29 -49.27
CA GLU A 589 -60.14 -15.01 -48.57
C GLU A 589 -61.56 -14.59 -48.17
N VAL A 590 -61.69 -13.87 -47.07
CA VAL A 590 -62.98 -13.31 -46.62
C VAL A 590 -63.34 -12.07 -47.45
N ASP A 591 -64.51 -12.10 -48.06
CA ASP A 591 -65.02 -11.04 -48.92
C ASP A 591 -66.48 -10.68 -48.63
N ILE A 592 -67.09 -11.30 -47.61
CA ILE A 592 -68.48 -11.08 -47.21
C ILE A 592 -68.58 -10.83 -45.70
N THR A 593 -69.33 -9.80 -45.30
CA THR A 593 -69.72 -9.53 -43.92
C THR A 593 -71.17 -9.90 -43.67
N ILE A 594 -71.44 -10.55 -42.53
CA ILE A 594 -72.75 -11.01 -42.09
C ILE A 594 -73.45 -9.95 -41.23
N VAL A 595 -74.62 -9.49 -41.66
CA VAL A 595 -75.44 -8.48 -40.94
C VAL A 595 -76.50 -9.20 -40.07
N PRO A 596 -76.74 -8.74 -38.82
CA PRO A 596 -76.20 -7.52 -38.17
C PRO A 596 -74.87 -7.71 -37.42
N CYS A 597 -74.33 -8.92 -37.32
CA CYS A 597 -73.26 -9.23 -36.37
C CYS A 597 -71.82 -8.82 -36.77
N GLY A 598 -71.58 -8.42 -38.02
CA GLY A 598 -70.27 -7.95 -38.48
C GLY A 598 -69.21 -9.03 -38.73
N HIS A 599 -69.50 -10.32 -38.51
CA HIS A 599 -68.53 -11.39 -38.77
C HIS A 599 -68.30 -11.60 -40.27
N VAL A 600 -67.05 -11.91 -40.64
CA VAL A 600 -66.60 -12.03 -42.04
C VAL A 600 -66.41 -13.49 -42.46
N LEU A 601 -66.79 -13.81 -43.70
CA LEU A 601 -66.70 -15.12 -44.34
C LEU A 601 -66.31 -14.96 -45.81
N CYS A 602 -65.82 -16.03 -46.44
CA CYS A 602 -65.76 -16.07 -47.89
C CYS A 602 -67.16 -16.28 -48.49
N ARG A 603 -67.35 -15.83 -49.73
CA ARG A 603 -68.60 -15.95 -50.49
C ARG A 603 -69.20 -17.35 -50.49
N ARG A 604 -68.36 -18.38 -50.61
CA ARG A 604 -68.81 -19.78 -50.62
C ARG A 604 -69.40 -20.20 -49.27
N CYS A 605 -68.73 -19.86 -48.17
CA CYS A 605 -69.17 -20.23 -46.83
C CYS A 605 -70.36 -19.39 -46.35
N SER A 606 -70.43 -18.10 -46.73
CA SER A 606 -71.58 -17.25 -46.39
C SER A 606 -72.88 -17.71 -47.04
N SER A 607 -72.81 -18.24 -48.27
CA SER A 607 -74.00 -18.72 -48.99
C SER A 607 -74.54 -20.04 -48.46
N ALA A 608 -73.77 -20.79 -47.66
CA ALA A 608 -74.13 -22.09 -47.12
C ALA A 608 -74.75 -22.03 -45.71
N VAL A 609 -74.91 -20.84 -45.13
CA VAL A 609 -75.33 -20.67 -43.73
C VAL A 609 -76.47 -19.66 -43.59
N SER A 610 -77.49 -20.02 -42.81
CA SER A 610 -78.62 -19.14 -42.46
C SER A 610 -78.44 -18.43 -41.11
N ARG A 611 -77.50 -18.91 -40.28
CA ARG A 611 -77.09 -18.32 -39.00
C ARG A 611 -75.57 -18.17 -38.99
N CYS A 612 -75.06 -17.09 -38.40
CA CYS A 612 -73.62 -16.84 -38.30
C CYS A 612 -72.92 -17.99 -37.56
N PRO A 613 -71.90 -18.64 -38.13
CA PRO A 613 -71.22 -19.77 -37.49
C PRO A 613 -70.43 -19.38 -36.23
N PHE A 614 -70.09 -18.11 -36.06
CA PHE A 614 -69.33 -17.61 -34.90
C PHE A 614 -70.25 -17.22 -33.74
N CYS A 615 -71.32 -16.47 -33.99
CA CYS A 615 -72.18 -15.91 -32.94
C CYS A 615 -73.63 -16.42 -32.97
N ARG A 616 -73.99 -17.27 -33.93
CA ARG A 616 -75.31 -17.93 -34.09
C ARG A 616 -76.51 -16.98 -34.28
N LEU A 617 -76.27 -15.70 -34.51
CA LEU A 617 -77.30 -14.73 -34.91
C LEU A 617 -77.83 -15.06 -36.31
N GLN A 618 -79.13 -14.82 -36.54
CA GLN A 618 -79.76 -15.01 -37.86
C GLN A 618 -79.17 -14.04 -38.88
N VAL A 619 -78.81 -14.54 -40.07
CA VAL A 619 -78.29 -13.71 -41.16
C VAL A 619 -79.45 -12.97 -41.82
N THR A 620 -79.44 -11.64 -41.76
CA THR A 620 -80.43 -10.80 -42.46
C THR A 620 -79.95 -10.38 -43.84
N LYS A 621 -78.66 -10.07 -43.98
CA LYS A 621 -78.01 -9.70 -45.24
C LYS A 621 -76.55 -10.11 -45.23
N ALA A 622 -76.04 -10.48 -46.41
CA ALA A 622 -74.61 -10.68 -46.68
C ALA A 622 -74.13 -9.52 -47.56
N ILE A 623 -73.14 -8.75 -47.09
CA ILE A 623 -72.62 -7.57 -47.79
C ILE A 623 -71.18 -7.84 -48.22
N ARG A 624 -70.84 -7.53 -49.48
CA ARG A 624 -69.48 -7.68 -49.97
C ARG A 624 -68.57 -6.60 -49.39
N ILE A 625 -67.42 -7.03 -48.89
CA ILE A 625 -66.34 -6.17 -48.41
C ILE A 625 -65.11 -6.33 -49.31
N TYR A 626 -64.32 -5.26 -49.41
CA TYR A 626 -63.06 -5.25 -50.15
C TYR A 626 -61.92 -5.03 -49.17
N ARG A 627 -60.80 -5.70 -49.41
CA ARG A 627 -59.58 -5.48 -48.65
C ARG A 627 -59.10 -4.04 -48.90
N PRO A 628 -58.70 -3.30 -47.85
CA PRO A 628 -58.09 -1.98 -47.99
C PRO A 628 -56.79 -2.00 -48.78
#